data_AF-A0A6I3A4X7-F1
#
_entry.id   AF-A0A6I3A4X7-F1
#
_cell.length_a   1.000
_cell.length_b   1.000
_cell.length_c   1.000
_cell.angle_alpha   90.00
_cell.angle_beta   90.00
_cell.angle_gamma   90.00
#
_symmetry.space_group_name_H-M   'P 1'
#
loop_
_entity.id
_entity.type
_entity.pdbx_description
1 polymer ?
#
loop_
_entity_poly.entity_id
_entity_poly.type
_entity_poly.pdbx_seq_one_letter_code
_entity_poly.pdbx_strand_id
1 'polypeptide(L)'
;MSVLFSELLVPGWADEKIGLDAVTGTYADGSSFNLPCHTADPELFFSEAELQIAEAKSLCGGCPVRAQCLEGAMSRQEPVGVWGGELFED
;
A
#
# COMPACT_ATOMS: atom_id res chain seq x y z
N MET A 1 33.36 14.03 -34.78
CA MET A 1 33.17 12.59 -35.03
C MET A 1 31.96 12.15 -34.22
N SER A 2 30.78 12.09 -34.84
CA SER A 2 29.59 11.54 -34.19
C SER A 2 29.79 10.05 -33.98
N VAL A 3 29.61 9.59 -32.75
CA VAL A 3 29.05 8.27 -32.49
C VAL A 3 27.72 8.49 -31.77
N LEU A 4 26.72 8.83 -32.57
CA LEU A 4 25.34 8.51 -32.30
C LEU A 4 25.22 7.00 -32.48
N PHE A 5 25.14 6.19 -31.42
CA PHE A 5 24.59 4.85 -31.52
C PHE A 5 24.03 4.40 -30.16
N SER A 6 22.78 4.81 -29.94
CA SER A 6 21.69 3.99 -29.41
C SER A 6 22.13 2.77 -28.58
N GLU A 7 22.24 2.93 -27.27
CA GLU A 7 22.44 1.87 -26.27
C GLU A 7 21.31 0.83 -26.25
N LEU A 8 20.25 1.03 -27.05
CA LEU A 8 19.11 0.13 -27.23
C LEU A 8 19.37 -1.03 -28.21
N LEU A 9 20.54 -1.12 -28.84
CA LEU A 9 20.84 -2.17 -29.83
C LEU A 9 21.97 -3.14 -29.42
N VAL A 10 22.20 -3.31 -28.11
CA VAL A 10 23.09 -4.37 -27.62
C VAL A 10 22.25 -5.63 -27.33
N PRO A 11 22.32 -6.68 -28.17
CA PRO A 11 21.64 -7.93 -27.89
C PRO A 11 22.19 -8.53 -26.58
N GLY A 12 21.31 -8.73 -25.59
CA GLY A 12 21.65 -9.37 -24.30
C GLY A 12 21.72 -8.46 -23.08
N TRP A 13 21.59 -7.13 -23.21
CA TRP A 13 21.64 -6.23 -22.04
C TRP A 13 20.44 -6.37 -21.08
N ALA A 14 19.29 -6.82 -21.60
CA ALA A 14 18.05 -7.00 -20.85
C ALA A 14 17.97 -8.33 -20.08
N ASP A 15 18.98 -9.21 -20.20
CA ASP A 15 18.98 -10.51 -19.51
C ASP A 15 19.65 -10.45 -18.12
N GLU A 16 20.55 -9.47 -17.87
CA GLU A 16 21.39 -9.43 -16.66
C GLU A 16 21.20 -8.18 -15.76
N LYS A 17 20.41 -7.19 -16.16
CA LYS A 17 20.12 -6.00 -15.34
C LYS A 17 18.62 -5.88 -15.13
N ILE A 18 18.23 -5.64 -13.87
CA ILE A 18 16.87 -5.34 -13.38
C ILE A 18 15.94 -4.92 -14.52
N GLY A 19 15.05 -5.83 -14.92
CA GLY A 19 14.09 -5.57 -15.97
C GLY A 19 13.23 -4.34 -15.63
N LEU A 20 12.62 -3.73 -16.64
CA LEU A 20 11.69 -2.62 -16.41
C LEU A 20 10.59 -3.04 -15.42
N ASP A 21 10.18 -4.31 -15.41
CA ASP A 21 9.29 -4.91 -14.41
C ASP A 21 9.81 -4.84 -12.97
N ALA A 22 11.14 -4.96 -12.77
CA ALA A 22 11.79 -4.84 -11.47
C ALA A 22 11.88 -3.39 -10.99
N VAL A 23 11.93 -2.41 -11.92
CA VAL A 23 11.96 -0.97 -11.59
C VAL A 23 10.58 -0.36 -11.48
N THR A 24 9.63 -0.79 -12.32
CA THR A 24 8.26 -0.27 -12.34
C THR A 24 7.37 -1.01 -11.37
N GLY A 25 7.85 -2.10 -10.75
CA GLY A 25 7.07 -2.93 -9.83
C GLY A 25 5.70 -3.16 -10.43
N THR A 26 5.62 -3.66 -11.67
CA THR A 26 4.33 -4.02 -12.23
C THR A 26 3.86 -5.23 -11.44
N TYR A 27 3.29 -4.95 -10.27
CA TYR A 27 2.45 -5.83 -9.48
C TYR A 27 1.31 -6.20 -10.42
N ALA A 28 1.53 -7.20 -11.25
CA ALA A 28 0.50 -7.91 -11.96
C ALA A 28 -0.30 -8.70 -10.91
N ASP A 29 -1.01 -7.96 -10.06
CA ASP A 29 -2.23 -8.41 -9.40
C ASP A 29 -3.16 -7.21 -9.45
N GLY A 30 -3.82 -7.06 -10.60
CA GLY A 30 -4.93 -6.12 -10.78
C GLY A 30 -6.17 -6.52 -9.98
N SER A 31 -6.00 -7.09 -8.78
CA SER A 31 -7.06 -7.09 -7.80
C SER A 31 -6.99 -5.76 -7.08
N SER A 32 -7.55 -4.73 -7.72
CA SER A 32 -7.98 -3.52 -7.01
C SER A 32 -9.09 -3.95 -6.04
N PHE A 33 -8.70 -4.56 -4.91
CA PHE A 33 -9.64 -4.87 -3.85
C PHE A 33 -10.19 -3.52 -3.38
N ASN A 34 -11.50 -3.33 -3.50
CA ASN A 34 -12.14 -2.15 -2.94
C ASN A 34 -12.06 -2.28 -1.42
N LEU A 35 -11.03 -1.68 -0.83
CA LEU A 35 -10.81 -1.72 0.61
C LEU A 35 -11.81 -0.77 1.27
N PRO A 36 -12.45 -1.17 2.38
CA PRO A 36 -13.40 -0.31 3.10
C PRO A 36 -12.85 1.08 3.43
N CYS A 37 -11.55 1.17 3.76
CA CYS A 37 -10.86 2.43 4.03
C CYS A 37 -10.64 3.32 2.81
N HIS A 38 -10.74 2.80 1.58
CA HIS A 38 -10.64 3.61 0.36
C HIS A 38 -11.98 4.23 -0.05
N THR A 39 -13.10 3.69 0.44
CA THR A 39 -14.45 4.19 0.12
C THR A 39 -15.06 5.01 1.26
N ALA A 40 -14.58 4.84 2.49
CA ALA A 40 -15.01 5.61 3.65
C ALA A 40 -14.27 6.96 3.75
N ASP A 41 -14.82 7.87 4.56
CA ASP A 41 -14.16 9.14 4.87
C ASP A 41 -12.87 8.89 5.66
N PRO A 42 -11.72 9.49 5.28
CA PRO A 42 -10.44 9.23 5.93
C PRO A 42 -10.38 9.75 7.37
N GLU A 43 -11.08 10.85 7.70
CA GLU A 43 -11.06 11.45 9.04
C GLU A 43 -11.66 10.50 10.08
N LEU A 44 -12.56 9.61 9.66
CA LEU A 44 -13.16 8.58 10.51
C LEU A 44 -12.10 7.70 11.18
N PHE A 45 -11.02 7.35 10.47
CA PHE A 45 -9.95 6.49 10.97
C PHE A 45 -8.99 7.20 11.93
N PHE A 46 -9.04 8.53 12.00
CA PHE A 46 -8.20 9.35 12.89
C PHE A 46 -9.03 10.08 13.95
N SER A 47 -10.30 9.70 14.11
CA SER A 47 -11.18 10.34 15.08
C SER A 47 -10.87 9.94 16.52
N GLU A 48 -11.03 10.90 17.43
CA GLU A 48 -10.98 10.70 18.89
C GLU A 48 -12.36 10.33 19.49
N ALA A 49 -13.43 10.43 18.69
CA ALA A 49 -14.78 10.14 19.17
C ALA A 49 -15.03 8.63 19.23
N GLU A 50 -15.37 8.10 20.41
CA GLU A 50 -15.57 6.67 20.65
C GLU A 50 -16.50 5.99 19.63
N LEU A 51 -17.57 6.68 19.22
CA LEU A 51 -18.51 6.17 18.21
C LEU A 51 -17.87 6.05 16.82
N GLN A 52 -17.06 7.03 16.43
CA GLN A 52 -16.38 7.03 15.14
C GLN A 52 -15.23 6.02 15.10
N ILE A 53 -14.52 5.84 16.22
CA ILE A 53 -13.54 4.77 16.40
C ILE A 53 -14.20 3.41 16.22
N ALA A 54 -15.35 3.16 16.88
CA ALA A 54 -16.07 1.91 16.76
C ALA A 54 -16.55 1.65 15.31
N GLU A 55 -16.97 2.70 14.61
CA GLU A 55 -17.34 2.63 13.19
C GLU A 55 -16.13 2.28 12.30
N ALA A 56 -15.00 2.98 12.45
CA ALA A 56 -13.76 2.70 11.74
C ALA A 56 -13.30 1.24 11.97
N LYS A 57 -13.35 0.76 13.21
CA LYS A 57 -13.01 -0.64 13.54
C LYS A 57 -13.95 -1.63 12.85
N SER A 58 -15.24 -1.32 12.79
CA SER A 58 -16.25 -2.16 12.15
C SER A 58 -16.01 -2.29 10.63
N LEU A 59 -15.57 -1.22 9.97
CA LEU A 59 -15.19 -1.24 8.55
C LEU A 59 -14.05 -2.22 8.28
N CYS A 60 -13.12 -2.39 9.22
CA CYS A 60 -12.02 -3.36 9.09
C CYS A 60 -12.48 -4.82 9.17
N GLY A 61 -13.66 -5.14 9.71
CA GLY A 61 -14.10 -6.51 10.00
C GLY A 61 -14.17 -7.43 8.78
N GLY A 62 -14.53 -6.90 7.61
CA GLY A 62 -14.57 -7.64 6.34
C GLY A 62 -13.37 -7.39 5.41
N CYS A 63 -12.36 -6.66 5.88
CA CYS A 63 -11.24 -6.24 5.03
C CYS A 63 -10.27 -7.40 4.76
N PRO A 64 -9.97 -7.74 3.48
CA PRO A 64 -9.13 -8.90 3.14
C PRO A 64 -7.67 -8.74 3.59
N VAL A 65 -7.21 -7.51 3.82
CA VAL A 65 -5.84 -7.18 4.22
C VAL A 65 -5.73 -6.75 5.68
N ARG A 66 -6.76 -7.00 6.52
CA ARG A 66 -6.80 -6.56 7.92
C ARG A 66 -5.51 -6.88 8.69
N ALA A 67 -5.06 -8.14 8.62
CA ALA A 67 -3.85 -8.59 9.32
C ALA A 67 -2.59 -7.88 8.82
N GLN A 68 -2.43 -7.74 7.51
CA GLN A 68 -1.29 -7.07 6.88
C GLN A 68 -1.27 -5.56 7.20
N CYS A 69 -2.46 -4.94 7.28
CA CYS A 69 -2.63 -3.54 7.67
C CYS A 69 -2.18 -3.31 9.11
N LEU A 70 -2.57 -4.18 10.05
CA LEU A 70 -2.16 -4.11 11.45
C LEU A 70 -0.64 -4.30 11.60
N GLU A 71 -0.09 -5.36 11.01
CA GLU A 71 1.35 -5.62 11.02
C GLU A 71 2.15 -4.44 10.42
N GLY A 72 1.65 -3.86 9.34
CA GLY A 72 2.24 -2.68 8.72
C GLY A 72 2.23 -1.46 9.64
N ALA A 73 1.12 -1.21 10.36
CA ALA A 73 1.03 -0.10 11.29
C ALA A 73 1.97 -0.25 12.48
N MET A 74 2.10 -1.47 13.02
CA MET A 74 3.05 -1.78 14.08
C MET A 74 4.51 -1.59 13.62
N SER A 75 4.83 -2.07 12.41
CA SER A 75 6.17 -1.93 11.81
C SER A 75 6.58 -0.48 11.59
N ARG A 76 5.62 0.38 11.19
CA ARG A 76 5.84 1.82 10.99
C ARG A 76 5.73 2.63 12.27
N GLN A 77 5.32 2.02 13.38
CA GLN A 77 5.02 2.70 14.64
C GLN A 77 4.06 3.87 14.41
N GLU A 78 2.93 3.58 13.77
CA GLU A 78 1.92 4.60 13.49
C GLU A 78 1.49 5.28 14.80
N PRO A 79 1.53 6.62 14.87
CA PRO A 79 1.34 7.33 16.12
C PRO A 79 -0.13 7.33 16.57
N VAL A 80 -1.07 7.36 15.63
CA VAL A 80 -2.49 7.49 15.93
C VAL A 80 -3.37 6.84 14.85
N GLY A 81 -4.57 6.45 15.26
CA GLY A 81 -5.66 6.08 14.36
C GLY A 81 -6.02 4.59 14.38
N VAL A 82 -7.00 4.23 13.58
CA VAL A 82 -7.51 2.86 13.47
C VAL A 82 -6.85 2.12 12.31
N TRP A 83 -6.08 1.08 12.64
CA TRP A 83 -5.31 0.28 11.71
C TRP A 83 -5.65 -1.19 11.87
N GLY A 84 -6.11 -1.86 10.81
CA GLY A 84 -6.48 -3.27 10.87
C GLY A 84 -7.54 -3.61 11.94
N GLY A 85 -8.36 -2.64 12.34
CA GLY A 85 -9.39 -2.77 13.37
C GLY A 85 -8.91 -2.49 14.80
N GLU A 86 -7.65 -2.09 14.99
CA GLU A 86 -7.09 -1.72 16.29
C GLU A 86 -6.85 -0.21 16.35
N LEU A 87 -7.03 0.40 17.52
CA LEU A 87 -6.79 1.83 17.74
C LEU A 87 -5.38 2.03 18.33
N PHE A 88 -4.65 3.00 17.78
CA PHE A 88 -3.34 3.44 18.24
C PHE A 88 -3.48 4.86 18.79
N GLU A 89 -2.93 5.11 19.98
CA GLU A 89 -2.99 6.37 20.73
C GLU A 89 -1.73 6.54 21.62
N ASP A 90 -0.53 6.31 21.06
CA ASP A 90 0.74 6.36 21.84
C ASP A 90 1.15 7.79 22.23
#